data_AF-W6KRR5-F1
#
_entry.id   AF-W6KRR5-F1
#
_cell.length_a   1.000
_cell.length_b   1.000
_cell.length_c   1.000
_cell.angle_alpha   90.00
_cell.angle_beta   90.00
_cell.angle_gamma   90.00
#
_symmetry.space_group_name_H-M   'P 1'
#
loop_
_entity.id
_entity.type
_entity.pdbx_description
1 polymer ?
#
loop_
_entity_poly.entity_id
_entity_poly.type
_entity_poly.pdbx_seq_one_letter_code
_entity_poly.pdbx_strand_id
1 'polypeptide(L)'
;MMRVSRVICMNGATPFPVHRDTLKYPKIVTEVGTWHYKKESMSEFQNWCRNHQVRAYGNIKIASDLHFARCLRASKTIYPGQAIITCPYSACFNFLTVAKEIHSASSCTFPIQFDWINYNDRLPYLKSTATYELAMVGWMVRIASLEDSPFTPYIKYLLEDTRGRDGVASGISREREDASGMIDHYFSEMATEACEDPEVFLENLFISFACIRMRTQPIETEAVKAYIPGTNFFKAKAEKMFVPTLMPLIDTVVQREDGFHNTLVQYFPFKDSKTLELQCEELQIPCPKRDEELTVVSEQCTPLGIEKVVNLDHNPMDKTLLVGGGFFALRALQVIEKGELLYVRQYPFEGDAEDRQMHSNIMEATRLLSHHN
;
A
#
# COMPACT_ATOMS: atom_id res chain seq x y z
N MET A 1 -2.48 -1.46 59.24
CA MET A 1 -1.75 -2.59 58.61
C MET A 1 -2.77 -3.55 58.00
N MET A 2 -3.03 -3.46 56.71
CA MET A 2 -3.85 -4.42 55.96
C MET A 2 -2.91 -5.38 55.21
N ARG A 3 -3.04 -6.69 55.47
CA ARG A 3 -2.34 -7.75 54.73
C ARG A 3 -3.04 -7.96 53.39
N VAL A 4 -2.35 -7.60 52.31
CA VAL A 4 -2.72 -7.95 50.94
C VAL A 4 -2.47 -9.45 50.74
N SER A 5 -3.53 -10.22 50.52
CA SER A 5 -3.43 -11.61 50.08
C SER A 5 -3.44 -11.62 48.55
N ARG A 6 -2.31 -11.98 47.94
CA ARG A 6 -2.20 -12.23 46.50
C ARG A 6 -3.07 -13.42 46.13
N VAL A 7 -4.01 -13.22 45.22
CA VAL A 7 -4.66 -14.32 44.49
C VAL A 7 -3.71 -14.74 43.38
N ILE A 8 -3.15 -15.94 43.51
CA ILE A 8 -2.40 -16.64 42.47
C ILE A 8 -3.44 -17.36 41.61
N CYS A 9 -3.71 -16.88 40.41
CA CYS A 9 -4.44 -17.66 39.42
C CYS A 9 -3.47 -18.68 38.82
N MET A 10 -3.73 -19.97 39.11
CA MET A 10 -2.95 -21.09 38.62
C MET A 10 -3.14 -21.26 37.10
N ASN A 11 -2.02 -21.48 36.41
CA ASN A 11 -1.96 -21.99 35.05
C ASN A 11 -2.73 -23.31 34.93
N GLY A 12 -3.70 -23.36 34.03
CA GLY A 12 -4.53 -24.54 33.82
C GLY A 12 -5.43 -24.42 32.60
N ALA A 13 -4.88 -24.01 31.46
CA ALA A 13 -5.51 -24.27 30.16
C ALA A 13 -4.42 -24.78 29.23
N THR A 14 -4.39 -26.09 29.00
CA THR A 14 -3.73 -26.65 27.83
C THR A 14 -4.26 -25.88 26.62
N PRO A 15 -3.41 -25.21 25.82
CA PRO A 15 -3.88 -24.59 24.59
C PRO A 15 -4.47 -25.71 23.75
N PHE A 16 -5.74 -25.59 23.37
CA PHE A 16 -6.32 -26.44 22.35
C PHE A 16 -5.34 -26.45 21.16
N PRO A 17 -5.02 -27.62 20.57
CA PRO A 17 -4.12 -27.67 19.44
C PRO A 17 -4.79 -26.87 18.32
N VAL A 18 -4.35 -25.63 18.15
CA VAL A 18 -4.78 -24.77 17.06
C VAL A 18 -4.34 -25.51 15.80
N HIS A 19 -5.30 -26.09 15.08
CA HIS A 19 -5.01 -26.79 13.85
C HIS A 19 -4.29 -25.79 12.94
N ARG A 20 -3.05 -26.11 12.54
CA ARG A 20 -2.19 -25.22 11.72
C ARG A 20 -2.84 -24.75 10.42
N ASP A 21 -3.95 -25.38 10.02
CA ASP A 21 -4.73 -25.04 8.82
C ASP A 21 -5.85 -24.01 9.07
N THR A 22 -6.23 -23.71 10.32
CA THR A 22 -7.24 -22.65 10.62
C THR A 22 -6.65 -21.25 10.70
N LEU A 23 -5.32 -21.12 10.70
CA LEU A 23 -4.58 -19.85 10.64
C LEU A 23 -4.14 -19.49 9.21
N LYS A 24 -4.35 -20.37 8.25
CA LYS A 24 -4.02 -20.12 6.85
C LYS A 24 -5.18 -19.38 6.21
N TYR A 25 -4.89 -18.22 5.64
CA TYR A 25 -5.80 -17.56 4.75
C TYR A 25 -6.06 -18.49 3.55
N PRO A 26 -7.27 -18.46 2.97
CA PRO A 26 -7.50 -19.18 1.73
C PRO A 26 -6.46 -18.72 0.69
N LYS A 27 -5.72 -19.66 0.10
CA LYS A 27 -4.83 -19.35 -1.04
C LYS A 27 -5.71 -18.81 -2.17
N ILE A 28 -5.68 -17.50 -2.39
CA ILE A 28 -6.45 -16.83 -3.44
C ILE A 28 -5.73 -17.06 -4.77
N VAL A 29 -6.08 -18.14 -5.46
CA VAL A 29 -5.52 -18.50 -6.79
C VAL A 29 -6.16 -17.67 -7.92
N THR A 30 -7.36 -17.12 -7.66
CA THR A 30 -8.09 -16.22 -8.55
C THR A 30 -8.64 -15.06 -7.76
N GLU A 31 -8.43 -13.84 -8.26
CA GLU A 31 -8.86 -12.61 -7.63
C GLU A 31 -10.37 -12.41 -7.82
N VAL A 32 -11.18 -13.08 -7.00
CA VAL A 32 -12.63 -12.93 -6.98
C VAL A 32 -12.97 -11.52 -6.48
N GLY A 33 -13.59 -10.71 -7.35
CA GLY A 33 -13.99 -9.35 -7.05
C GLY A 33 -14.59 -8.64 -8.25
N THR A 34 -15.10 -7.43 -8.01
CA THR A 34 -15.67 -6.53 -9.01
C THR A 34 -14.94 -5.19 -8.94
N TRP A 35 -14.70 -4.58 -10.10
CA TRP A 35 -14.27 -3.19 -10.16
C TRP A 35 -15.50 -2.31 -10.40
N HIS A 36 -15.93 -1.58 -9.37
CA HIS A 36 -17.02 -0.61 -9.41
C HIS A 36 -16.55 0.70 -10.03
N TYR A 37 -16.15 0.67 -11.30
CA TYR A 37 -15.63 1.82 -12.03
C TYR A 37 -16.54 3.04 -11.94
N LYS A 38 -16.01 4.15 -11.43
CA LYS A 38 -16.63 5.47 -11.55
C LYS A 38 -15.73 6.39 -12.35
N LYS A 39 -16.28 6.98 -13.42
CA LYS A 39 -15.54 7.87 -14.32
C LYS A 39 -14.98 9.10 -13.58
N GLU A 40 -15.75 9.66 -12.66
CA GLU A 40 -15.38 10.84 -11.86
C GLU A 40 -14.19 10.53 -10.95
N SER A 41 -14.30 9.48 -10.13
CA SER A 41 -13.23 9.03 -9.23
C SER A 41 -11.95 8.65 -9.98
N MET A 42 -12.06 8.04 -11.16
CA MET A 42 -10.90 7.78 -12.02
C MET A 42 -10.24 9.06 -12.55
N SER A 43 -11.02 10.08 -12.90
CA SER A 43 -10.49 11.38 -13.32
C SER A 43 -9.81 12.10 -12.16
N GLU A 44 -10.40 12.08 -10.97
CA GLU A 44 -9.83 12.64 -9.74
C GLU A 44 -8.52 11.95 -9.39
N PHE A 45 -8.50 10.61 -9.41
CA PHE A 45 -7.29 9.83 -9.16
C PHE A 45 -6.18 10.12 -10.18
N GLN A 46 -6.51 10.23 -11.47
CA GLN A 46 -5.51 10.60 -12.49
C GLN A 46 -4.95 12.02 -12.31
N ASN A 47 -5.79 12.98 -11.89
CA ASN A 47 -5.34 14.32 -11.55
C ASN A 47 -4.45 14.30 -10.30
N TRP A 48 -4.84 13.51 -9.29
CA TRP A 48 -4.05 13.30 -8.07
C TRP A 48 -2.68 12.68 -8.37
N CYS A 49 -2.61 11.65 -9.21
CA CYS A 49 -1.35 11.04 -9.65
C CYS A 49 -0.43 12.07 -10.33
N ARG A 50 -0.98 12.92 -11.21
CA ARG A 50 -0.21 13.99 -11.86
C ARG A 50 0.35 14.98 -10.84
N ASN A 51 -0.45 15.40 -9.87
CA ASN A 51 -0.02 16.33 -8.82
C ASN A 51 1.04 15.75 -7.89
N HIS A 52 1.00 14.44 -7.64
CA HIS A 52 1.95 13.72 -6.78
C HIS A 52 3.08 13.05 -7.56
N GLN A 53 3.19 13.33 -8.87
CA GLN A 53 4.18 12.75 -9.77
C GLN A 53 4.25 11.22 -9.75
N VAL A 54 3.09 10.56 -9.61
CA VAL A 54 2.95 9.14 -9.91
C VAL A 54 2.84 8.99 -11.43
N ARG A 55 3.85 8.40 -12.06
CA ARG A 55 4.04 8.41 -13.52
C ARG A 55 4.00 7.02 -14.09
N ALA A 56 3.41 6.88 -15.28
CA ALA A 56 3.21 5.61 -15.97
C ALA A 56 3.78 5.60 -17.41
N TYR A 57 4.36 6.72 -17.85
CA TYR A 57 5.12 6.90 -19.10
C TYR A 57 4.38 6.50 -20.39
N GLY A 58 3.06 6.38 -20.31
CA GLY A 58 2.22 5.83 -21.38
C GLY A 58 2.52 4.36 -21.71
N ASN A 59 3.16 3.60 -20.81
CA ASN A 59 3.60 2.22 -21.02
C ASN A 59 2.53 1.18 -20.62
N ILE A 60 1.45 1.61 -19.95
CA ILE A 60 0.45 0.73 -19.37
C ILE A 60 -0.97 1.21 -19.65
N LYS A 61 -1.92 0.28 -19.51
CA LYS A 61 -3.35 0.53 -19.50
C LYS A 61 -3.98 -0.21 -18.33
N ILE A 62 -4.84 0.48 -17.58
CA ILE A 62 -5.71 -0.13 -16.57
C ILE A 62 -6.84 -0.86 -17.32
N ALA A 63 -7.04 -2.13 -16.98
CA ALA A 63 -8.06 -2.98 -17.58
C ALA A 63 -8.69 -3.89 -16.52
N SER A 64 -9.86 -4.44 -16.85
CA SER A 64 -10.40 -5.64 -16.21
C SER A 64 -10.28 -6.81 -17.18
N ASP A 65 -10.23 -8.03 -16.64
CA ASP A 65 -10.23 -9.27 -17.43
C ASP A 65 -11.05 -10.35 -16.71
N LEU A 66 -11.29 -11.49 -17.35
CA LEU A 66 -12.06 -12.61 -16.81
C LEU A 66 -11.59 -13.07 -15.42
N HIS A 67 -10.29 -12.92 -15.14
CA HIS A 67 -9.66 -13.38 -13.90
C HIS A 67 -9.35 -12.28 -12.89
N PHE A 68 -9.41 -11.01 -13.29
CA PHE A 68 -8.92 -9.89 -12.49
C PHE A 68 -9.86 -8.70 -12.58
N ALA A 69 -10.41 -8.30 -11.42
CA ALA A 69 -11.30 -7.14 -11.30
C ALA A 69 -10.63 -5.87 -11.85
N ARG A 70 -9.38 -5.63 -11.47
CA ARG A 70 -8.54 -4.54 -11.97
C ARG A 70 -7.10 -5.01 -12.11
N CYS A 71 -6.50 -4.75 -13.27
CA CYS A 71 -5.15 -5.17 -13.61
C CYS A 71 -4.46 -4.16 -14.55
N LEU A 72 -3.15 -4.28 -14.68
CA LEU A 72 -2.35 -3.50 -15.63
C LEU A 72 -1.90 -4.37 -16.80
N ARG A 73 -2.06 -3.84 -18.01
CA ARG A 73 -1.52 -4.42 -19.25
C ARG A 73 -0.55 -3.46 -19.90
N ALA A 74 0.51 -4.00 -20.51
CA ALA A 74 1.46 -3.21 -21.28
C ALA A 74 0.77 -2.59 -22.52
N SER A 75 0.92 -1.28 -22.72
CA SER A 75 0.38 -0.58 -23.90
C SER A 75 1.33 -0.64 -25.12
N LYS A 76 2.61 -0.92 -24.86
CA LYS A 76 3.71 -1.10 -25.81
C LYS A 76 4.71 -2.10 -25.23
N THR A 77 5.65 -2.59 -26.05
CA THR A 77 6.72 -3.46 -25.57
C THR A 77 7.63 -2.71 -24.59
N ILE A 78 7.92 -3.34 -23.45
CA ILE A 78 8.76 -2.82 -22.37
C ILE A 78 9.99 -3.72 -22.26
N TYR A 79 11.17 -3.10 -22.19
CA TYR A 79 12.44 -3.83 -22.15
C TYR A 79 12.92 -4.07 -20.71
N PRO A 80 13.77 -5.09 -20.48
CA PRO A 80 14.36 -5.35 -19.18
C PRO A 80 15.02 -4.11 -18.58
N GLY A 81 14.76 -3.89 -17.30
CA GLY A 81 15.30 -2.77 -16.54
C GLY A 81 14.53 -1.45 -16.70
N GLN A 82 13.70 -1.31 -17.74
CA GLN A 82 12.93 -0.09 -18.00
C GLN A 82 11.86 0.15 -16.92
N ALA A 83 11.72 1.41 -16.50
CA ALA A 83 10.65 1.83 -15.61
C ALA A 83 9.28 1.74 -16.30
N ILE A 84 8.33 1.17 -15.56
CA ILE A 84 6.92 1.04 -15.93
C ILE A 84 6.11 2.11 -15.20
N ILE A 85 6.28 2.16 -13.88
CA ILE A 85 5.66 3.15 -13.00
C ILE A 85 6.74 3.70 -12.06
N THR A 86 6.71 4.99 -11.79
CA THR A 86 7.44 5.56 -10.65
C THR A 86 6.50 6.33 -9.74
N CYS A 87 6.69 6.22 -8.43
CA CYS A 87 5.97 7.01 -7.45
C CYS A 87 6.92 7.53 -6.36
N PRO A 88 6.92 8.84 -6.05
CA PRO A 88 7.62 9.38 -4.89
C PRO A 88 7.17 8.68 -3.61
N TYR A 89 8.09 8.55 -2.64
CA TYR A 89 7.75 7.95 -1.34
C TYR A 89 6.60 8.73 -0.65
N SER A 90 6.56 10.05 -0.80
CA SER A 90 5.51 10.92 -0.27
C SER A 90 4.11 10.62 -0.80
N ALA A 91 3.99 9.97 -1.97
CA ALA A 91 2.72 9.54 -2.54
C ALA A 91 2.27 8.14 -2.08
N CYS A 92 3.10 7.42 -1.33
CA CYS A 92 2.79 6.07 -0.89
C CYS A 92 2.02 6.07 0.44
N PHE A 93 1.16 5.08 0.63
CA PHE A 93 0.32 4.95 1.82
C PHE A 93 0.71 3.72 2.62
N ASN A 94 1.15 3.91 3.86
CA ASN A 94 1.54 2.85 4.78
C ASN A 94 1.24 3.27 6.23
N PHE A 95 1.46 2.35 7.16
CA PHE A 95 1.20 2.60 8.58
C PHE A 95 1.98 3.81 9.15
N LEU A 96 3.19 4.11 8.65
CA LEU A 96 3.96 5.26 9.13
C LEU A 96 3.35 6.58 8.64
N THR A 97 2.83 6.61 7.42
CA THR A 97 2.02 7.73 6.91
C THR A 97 0.78 7.93 7.79
N VAL A 98 0.05 6.84 8.09
CA VAL A 98 -1.13 6.88 8.96
C VAL A 98 -0.79 7.37 10.36
N ALA A 99 0.29 6.86 10.97
CA ALA A 99 0.74 7.28 12.30
C ALA A 99 1.00 8.79 12.36
N LYS A 100 1.61 9.35 11.30
CA LYS A 100 1.89 10.77 11.19
C LYS A 100 0.62 11.60 11.02
N GLU A 101 -0.31 11.17 10.17
CA GLU A 101 -1.60 11.86 10.01
C GLU A 101 -2.42 11.84 11.30
N ILE A 102 -2.55 10.69 11.95
CA ILE A 102 -3.25 10.53 13.24
C ILE A 102 -2.64 11.46 14.30
N HIS A 103 -1.31 11.53 14.40
CA HIS A 103 -0.66 12.37 15.40
C HIS A 103 -0.77 13.87 15.08
N SER A 104 -0.82 14.22 13.80
CA SER A 104 -0.94 15.61 13.36
C SER A 104 -2.39 16.11 13.37
N ALA A 105 -3.36 15.21 13.44
CA ALA A 105 -4.77 15.55 13.52
C ALA A 105 -5.08 16.23 14.85
N SER A 106 -5.80 17.35 14.80
CA SER A 106 -6.24 18.11 15.97
C SER A 106 -7.35 17.39 16.76
N SER A 107 -8.04 16.44 16.13
CA SER A 107 -9.01 15.53 16.76
C SER A 107 -8.36 14.16 16.96
N CYS A 108 -7.71 13.96 18.11
CA CYS A 108 -7.17 12.65 18.50
C CYS A 108 -8.29 11.71 18.98
N THR A 109 -9.22 11.35 18.09
CA THR A 109 -10.39 10.53 18.44
C THR A 109 -10.44 9.20 17.70
N PHE A 110 -9.31 8.70 17.18
CA PHE A 110 -9.30 7.31 16.77
C PHE A 110 -9.58 6.44 18.00
N PRO A 111 -10.68 5.64 18.03
CA PRO A 111 -11.19 5.03 19.26
C PRO A 111 -10.23 3.98 19.85
N ILE A 112 -9.26 3.54 19.06
CA ILE A 112 -8.26 2.56 19.45
C ILE A 112 -6.97 3.27 19.86
N GLN A 113 -6.62 3.16 21.14
CA GLN A 113 -5.28 3.50 21.61
C GLN A 113 -4.29 2.48 21.04
N PHE A 114 -3.42 2.95 20.15
CA PHE A 114 -2.40 2.12 19.54
C PHE A 114 -1.14 2.06 20.41
N ASP A 115 -0.69 0.84 20.70
CA ASP A 115 0.67 0.63 21.15
C ASP A 115 1.61 0.69 19.93
N TRP A 116 2.05 1.92 19.61
CA TRP A 116 2.95 2.18 18.48
C TRP A 116 4.26 1.39 18.54
N ILE A 117 4.68 0.93 19.73
CA ILE A 117 5.89 0.13 19.91
C ILE A 117 5.67 -1.30 19.42
N ASN A 118 4.47 -1.83 19.64
CA ASN A 118 4.06 -3.19 19.33
C ASN A 118 3.13 -3.24 18.11
N TYR A 119 3.40 -2.38 17.11
CA TYR A 119 2.50 -2.19 15.96
C TYR A 119 2.24 -3.47 15.15
N ASN A 120 3.15 -4.45 15.19
CA ASN A 120 3.00 -5.76 14.54
C ASN A 120 2.26 -6.81 15.39
N ASP A 121 1.97 -6.52 16.65
CA ASP A 121 1.31 -7.48 17.53
C ASP A 121 -0.11 -7.77 17.05
N ARG A 122 -0.47 -9.04 17.14
CA ARG A 122 -1.81 -9.52 16.82
C ARG A 122 -2.79 -9.04 17.87
N LEU A 123 -3.95 -8.60 17.40
CA LEU A 123 -5.01 -8.17 18.29
C LEU A 123 -5.56 -9.38 19.06
N PRO A 124 -5.74 -9.30 20.39
CA PRO A 124 -6.23 -10.43 21.19
C PRO A 124 -7.58 -10.99 20.72
N TYR A 125 -8.40 -10.12 20.13
CA TYR A 125 -9.75 -10.40 19.63
C TYR A 125 -9.80 -10.61 18.11
N LEU A 126 -8.75 -10.27 17.35
CA LEU A 126 -8.63 -10.57 15.92
C LEU A 126 -7.22 -11.13 15.68
N LYS A 127 -7.03 -12.40 16.03
CA LYS A 127 -5.69 -13.03 16.08
C LYS A 127 -5.01 -13.07 14.72
N SER A 128 -5.77 -13.07 13.63
CA SER A 128 -5.26 -12.99 12.27
C SER A 128 -4.79 -11.59 11.84
N THR A 129 -5.08 -10.55 12.64
CA THR A 129 -4.94 -9.14 12.28
C THR A 129 -3.97 -8.45 13.23
N ALA A 130 -2.96 -7.79 12.67
CA ALA A 130 -2.03 -6.97 13.44
C ALA A 130 -2.59 -5.57 13.72
N THR A 131 -2.07 -4.93 14.77
CA THR A 131 -2.46 -3.57 15.18
C THR A 131 -2.31 -2.55 14.03
N TYR A 132 -1.22 -2.63 13.26
CA TYR A 132 -1.00 -1.73 12.13
C TYR A 132 -2.01 -1.92 11.00
N GLU A 133 -2.50 -3.15 10.79
CA GLU A 133 -3.48 -3.43 9.75
C GLU A 133 -4.78 -2.72 10.12
N LEU A 134 -5.24 -2.89 11.36
CA LEU A 134 -6.46 -2.24 11.85
C LEU A 134 -6.37 -0.71 11.80
N ALA A 135 -5.20 -0.16 12.16
CA ALA A 135 -4.95 1.28 12.06
C ALA A 135 -5.04 1.77 10.62
N MET A 136 -4.35 1.09 9.69
CA MET A 136 -4.38 1.47 8.28
C MET A 136 -5.78 1.38 7.69
N VAL A 137 -6.51 0.27 7.90
CA VAL A 137 -7.86 0.12 7.32
C VAL A 137 -8.84 1.11 7.91
N GLY A 138 -8.82 1.32 9.23
CA GLY A 138 -9.71 2.27 9.88
C GLY A 138 -9.48 3.69 9.37
N TRP A 139 -8.21 4.05 9.21
CA TRP A 139 -7.85 5.34 8.65
C TRP A 139 -8.25 5.49 7.19
N MET A 140 -8.09 4.44 6.37
CA MET A 140 -8.59 4.44 4.98
C MET A 140 -10.10 4.69 4.91
N VAL A 141 -10.90 4.01 5.75
CA VAL A 141 -12.35 4.24 5.76
C VAL A 141 -12.67 5.66 6.21
N ARG A 142 -12.03 6.16 7.27
CA ARG A 142 -12.20 7.54 7.73
C ARG A 142 -11.87 8.57 6.63
N ILE A 143 -10.76 8.39 5.91
CA ILE A 143 -10.39 9.24 4.77
C ILE A 143 -11.46 9.21 3.68
N ALA A 144 -11.99 8.02 3.37
CA ALA A 144 -13.02 7.87 2.35
C ALA A 144 -14.32 8.59 2.72
N SER A 145 -14.71 8.56 4.00
CA SER A 145 -15.95 9.15 4.50
C SER A 145 -15.84 10.66 4.79
N LEU A 146 -14.73 11.12 5.38
CA LEU A 146 -14.56 12.52 5.78
C LEU A 146 -13.85 13.40 4.74
N GLU A 147 -13.15 12.78 3.80
CA GLU A 147 -12.44 13.44 2.70
C GLU A 147 -11.39 14.48 3.14
N ASP A 148 -10.87 14.36 4.36
CA ASP A 148 -10.01 15.36 5.01
C ASP A 148 -8.50 15.12 4.85
N SER A 149 -8.11 14.10 4.07
CA SER A 149 -6.72 13.78 3.75
C SER A 149 -6.37 14.11 2.29
N PRO A 150 -5.11 14.51 1.99
CA PRO A 150 -4.65 14.58 0.61
C PRO A 150 -4.74 13.25 -0.13
N PHE A 151 -4.82 12.11 0.57
CA PHE A 151 -4.94 10.78 -0.04
C PHE A 151 -6.37 10.43 -0.49
N THR A 152 -7.38 11.27 -0.23
CA THR A 152 -8.80 10.98 -0.54
C THR A 152 -9.03 10.41 -1.96
N PRO A 153 -8.51 11.02 -3.06
CA PRO A 153 -8.73 10.47 -4.40
C PRO A 153 -8.14 9.07 -4.59
N TYR A 154 -6.99 8.80 -3.98
CA TYR A 154 -6.33 7.50 -4.05
C TYR A 154 -7.08 6.44 -3.24
N ILE A 155 -7.53 6.76 -2.02
CA ILE A 155 -8.28 5.83 -1.19
C ILE A 155 -9.62 5.48 -1.83
N LYS A 156 -10.36 6.47 -2.34
CA LYS A 156 -11.61 6.22 -3.08
C LYS A 156 -11.38 5.30 -4.28
N TYR A 157 -10.31 5.54 -5.05
CA TYR A 157 -9.91 4.66 -6.15
C TYR A 157 -9.61 3.22 -5.69
N LEU A 158 -8.94 3.03 -4.55
CA LEU A 158 -8.66 1.68 -4.01
C LEU A 158 -9.94 0.93 -3.63
N LEU A 159 -10.90 1.63 -3.03
CA LEU A 159 -12.16 1.05 -2.55
C LEU A 159 -13.13 0.62 -3.66
N GLU A 160 -12.92 1.07 -4.90
CA GLU A 160 -13.71 0.60 -6.04
C GLU A 160 -13.39 -0.83 -6.48
N ASP A 161 -12.21 -1.36 -6.12
CA ASP A 161 -11.81 -2.73 -6.42
C ASP A 161 -12.12 -3.62 -5.22
N THR A 162 -13.10 -4.52 -5.33
CA THR A 162 -13.56 -5.38 -4.23
C THR A 162 -12.82 -6.72 -4.16
N ARG A 163 -11.78 -6.89 -4.97
CA ARG A 163 -10.93 -8.08 -4.96
C ARG A 163 -10.54 -8.47 -3.54
N GLY A 164 -10.82 -9.73 -3.18
CA GLY A 164 -10.49 -10.38 -1.89
C GLY A 164 -11.30 -9.95 -0.68
N ARG A 165 -12.25 -9.02 -0.85
CA ARG A 165 -13.18 -8.55 0.19
C ARG A 165 -13.89 -9.72 0.85
N ASP A 166 -14.47 -10.64 0.08
CA ASP A 166 -15.26 -11.76 0.63
C ASP A 166 -14.42 -12.74 1.44
N GLY A 167 -13.19 -13.01 0.99
CA GLY A 167 -12.26 -13.88 1.71
C GLY A 167 -11.86 -13.30 3.07
N VAL A 168 -11.57 -12.00 3.09
CA VAL A 168 -11.30 -11.25 4.34
C VAL A 168 -12.52 -11.23 5.24
N ALA A 169 -13.70 -10.86 4.72
CA ALA A 169 -14.93 -10.77 5.49
C ALA A 169 -15.28 -12.13 6.13
N SER A 170 -15.17 -13.23 5.38
CA SER A 170 -15.37 -14.57 5.93
C SER A 170 -14.34 -14.94 6.99
N GLY A 171 -13.07 -14.55 6.82
CA GLY A 171 -12.01 -14.79 7.81
C GLY A 171 -12.27 -14.06 9.12
N ILE A 172 -12.55 -12.76 9.05
CA ILE A 172 -12.84 -11.91 10.22
C ILE A 172 -14.12 -12.38 10.91
N SER A 173 -15.16 -12.75 10.16
CA SER A 173 -16.42 -13.24 10.74
C SER A 173 -16.23 -14.50 11.59
N ARG A 174 -15.33 -15.41 11.18
CA ARG A 174 -15.01 -16.62 11.97
C ARG A 174 -14.31 -16.28 13.29
N GLU A 175 -13.39 -15.32 13.30
CA GLU A 175 -12.72 -14.88 14.52
C GLU A 175 -13.66 -14.10 15.45
N ARG A 176 -14.61 -13.38 14.85
CA ARG A 176 -15.63 -12.60 15.57
C ARG A 176 -16.53 -13.49 16.43
N GLU A 177 -16.80 -14.74 16.04
CA GLU A 177 -17.62 -15.66 16.86
C GLU A 177 -17.02 -15.91 18.25
N ASP A 178 -15.69 -15.88 18.39
CA ASP A 178 -14.98 -16.16 19.65
C ASP A 178 -14.87 -14.94 20.60
N ALA A 179 -14.99 -13.71 20.08
CA ALA A 179 -14.73 -12.46 20.82
C ALA A 179 -15.73 -11.32 20.51
N SER A 180 -16.92 -11.66 20.02
CA SER A 180 -17.88 -10.79 19.31
C SER A 180 -18.15 -9.42 19.95
N GLY A 181 -18.41 -9.37 21.25
CA GLY A 181 -18.85 -8.12 21.90
C GLY A 181 -17.84 -6.97 21.86
N MET A 182 -16.53 -7.26 21.95
CA MET A 182 -15.50 -6.21 21.96
C MET A 182 -15.21 -5.68 20.56
N ILE A 183 -15.17 -6.56 19.55
CA ILE A 183 -14.90 -6.20 18.16
C ILE A 183 -16.02 -5.32 17.62
N ASP A 184 -17.25 -5.70 17.92
CA ASP A 184 -18.44 -4.98 17.47
C ASP A 184 -18.48 -3.58 18.04
N HIS A 185 -18.07 -3.43 19.30
CA HIS A 185 -17.94 -2.14 19.93
C HIS A 185 -16.89 -1.28 19.21
N TYR A 186 -15.68 -1.79 18.98
CA TYR A 186 -14.63 -1.03 18.27
C TYR A 186 -15.03 -0.65 16.85
N PHE A 187 -15.62 -1.57 16.08
CA PHE A 187 -16.10 -1.25 14.73
C PHE A 187 -17.23 -0.22 14.76
N SER A 188 -18.12 -0.28 15.75
CA SER A 188 -19.18 0.73 15.90
C SER A 188 -18.62 2.11 16.24
N GLU A 189 -17.60 2.18 17.12
CA GLU A 189 -16.94 3.44 17.45
C GLU A 189 -16.20 4.02 16.25
N MET A 190 -15.47 3.18 15.49
CA MET A 190 -14.78 3.60 14.26
C MET A 190 -15.76 4.07 13.19
N ALA A 191 -16.90 3.39 13.02
CA ALA A 191 -17.96 3.82 12.10
C ALA A 191 -18.52 5.19 12.50
N THR A 192 -18.76 5.40 13.80
CA THR A 192 -19.25 6.67 14.34
C THR A 192 -18.24 7.80 14.08
N GLU A 193 -16.96 7.55 14.31
CA GLU A 193 -15.90 8.54 14.04
C GLU A 193 -15.78 8.87 12.54
N ALA A 194 -15.92 7.87 11.68
CA ALA A 194 -15.93 8.06 10.23
C ALA A 194 -17.21 8.76 9.72
N CYS A 195 -18.20 9.03 10.57
CA CYS A 195 -19.52 9.55 10.18
C CYS A 195 -20.20 8.68 9.12
N GLU A 196 -20.01 7.36 9.20
CA GLU A 196 -20.46 6.41 8.19
C GLU A 196 -21.53 5.47 8.76
N ASP A 197 -22.46 5.01 7.92
CA ASP A 197 -23.37 3.94 8.31
C ASP A 197 -22.59 2.66 8.63
N PRO A 198 -22.91 1.91 9.71
CA PRO A 198 -22.14 0.72 10.09
C PRO A 198 -22.02 -0.33 8.98
N GLU A 199 -23.02 -0.50 8.11
CA GLU A 199 -22.95 -1.47 7.02
C GLU A 199 -21.98 -1.00 5.93
N VAL A 200 -22.04 0.27 5.57
CA VAL A 200 -21.13 0.89 4.59
C VAL A 200 -19.70 0.94 5.12
N PHE A 201 -19.54 1.23 6.42
CA PHE A 201 -18.26 1.20 7.11
C PHE A 201 -17.64 -0.20 7.03
N LEU A 202 -18.38 -1.26 7.38
CA LEU A 202 -17.88 -2.63 7.34
C LEU A 202 -17.51 -3.07 5.92
N GLU A 203 -18.28 -2.65 4.90
CA GLU A 203 -17.94 -2.88 3.50
C GLU A 203 -16.56 -2.30 3.17
N ASN A 204 -16.39 -1.00 3.41
CA ASN A 204 -15.14 -0.29 3.13
C ASN A 204 -13.98 -0.82 3.99
N LEU A 205 -14.25 -1.26 5.21
CA LEU A 205 -13.28 -1.87 6.11
C LEU A 205 -12.73 -3.18 5.52
N PHE A 206 -13.61 -4.07 5.05
CA PHE A 206 -13.19 -5.35 4.46
C PHE A 206 -12.48 -5.17 3.12
N ILE A 207 -12.91 -4.22 2.29
CA ILE A 207 -12.18 -3.86 1.06
C ILE A 207 -10.80 -3.32 1.42
N SER A 208 -10.68 -2.44 2.42
CA SER A 208 -9.41 -1.88 2.89
C SER A 208 -8.45 -2.96 3.38
N PHE A 209 -8.94 -3.94 4.15
CA PHE A 209 -8.12 -5.09 4.55
C PHE A 209 -7.63 -5.88 3.33
N ALA A 210 -8.49 -6.10 2.34
CA ALA A 210 -8.11 -6.79 1.11
C ALA A 210 -7.05 -6.00 0.32
N CYS A 211 -7.15 -4.65 0.28
CA CYS A 211 -6.11 -3.79 -0.27
C CYS A 211 -4.77 -4.03 0.41
N ILE A 212 -4.73 -3.96 1.75
CA ILE A 212 -3.48 -4.12 2.50
C ILE A 212 -2.87 -5.51 2.28
N ARG A 213 -3.70 -6.55 2.28
CA ARG A 213 -3.22 -7.94 2.25
C ARG A 213 -2.76 -8.43 0.89
N MET A 214 -3.26 -7.83 -0.18
CA MET A 214 -3.05 -8.35 -1.54
C MET A 214 -2.50 -7.34 -2.54
N ARG A 215 -2.34 -6.07 -2.12
CA ARG A 215 -1.87 -5.01 -3.02
C ARG A 215 -0.64 -4.30 -2.48
N THR A 216 -0.31 -4.49 -1.20
CA THR A 216 0.89 -3.90 -0.62
C THR A 216 2.16 -4.60 -1.08
N GLN A 217 3.25 -3.87 -1.02
CA GLN A 217 4.60 -4.37 -1.18
C GLN A 217 5.40 -4.01 0.08
N PRO A 218 6.27 -4.90 0.59
CA PRO A 218 7.23 -4.54 1.61
C PRO A 218 8.20 -3.50 1.04
N ILE A 219 8.71 -2.64 1.91
CA ILE A 219 9.69 -1.61 1.54
C ILE A 219 11.02 -1.87 2.24
N GLU A 220 12.10 -1.48 1.58
CA GLU A 220 13.45 -1.64 2.08
C GLU A 220 13.70 -0.78 3.34
N THR A 221 14.64 -1.20 4.18
CA THR A 221 15.03 -0.48 5.40
C THR A 221 15.38 0.99 5.12
N GLU A 222 16.01 1.29 3.99
CA GLU A 222 16.34 2.67 3.58
C GLU A 222 15.09 3.52 3.33
N ALA A 223 14.04 2.94 2.75
CA ALA A 223 12.76 3.60 2.57
C ALA A 223 12.03 3.80 3.90
N VAL A 224 12.04 2.79 4.79
CA VAL A 224 11.47 2.90 6.15
C VAL A 224 12.11 4.08 6.90
N LYS A 225 13.44 4.21 6.82
CA LYS A 225 14.20 5.32 7.42
C LYS A 225 13.80 6.70 6.89
N ALA A 226 13.16 6.81 5.73
CA ALA A 226 12.64 8.08 5.20
C ALA A 226 11.33 8.53 5.84
N TYR A 227 10.53 7.60 6.38
CA TYR A 227 9.25 7.90 7.04
C TYR A 227 9.39 8.16 8.56
N ILE A 228 10.46 7.66 9.17
CA ILE A 228 10.74 7.81 10.61
C ILE A 228 11.19 9.24 11.05
N PRO A 229 11.90 10.07 10.27
CA PRO A 229 12.47 11.32 10.77
C PRO A 229 11.38 12.26 11.29
N GLY A 230 11.54 12.72 12.53
CA GLY A 230 10.54 13.56 13.21
C GLY A 230 9.46 12.79 13.97
N THR A 231 9.51 11.45 13.99
CA THR A 231 8.61 10.63 14.81
C THR A 231 9.36 10.05 16.02
N ASN A 232 8.92 10.41 17.23
CA ASN A 232 9.40 9.80 18.48
C ASN A 232 8.57 8.55 18.87
N PHE A 233 7.64 8.12 18.01
CA PHE A 233 6.65 7.10 18.32
C PHE A 233 7.22 5.69 18.40
N PHE A 234 8.24 5.41 17.57
CA PHE A 234 8.73 4.05 17.38
C PHE A 234 10.03 3.83 18.16
N LYS A 235 10.01 2.88 19.10
CA LYS A 235 11.22 2.33 19.73
C LYS A 235 11.85 1.19 18.91
N ALA A 236 11.11 0.67 17.92
CA ALA A 236 11.61 -0.35 17.00
C ALA A 236 12.65 0.25 16.04
N LYS A 237 13.74 -0.49 15.79
CA LYS A 237 14.73 -0.11 14.77
C LYS A 237 14.12 -0.33 13.39
N ALA A 238 14.40 0.55 12.43
CA ALA A 238 13.90 0.47 11.05
C ALA A 238 14.12 -0.92 10.40
N GLU A 239 15.28 -1.53 10.66
CA GLU A 239 15.65 -2.87 10.16
C GLU A 239 14.72 -3.99 10.64
N LYS A 240 14.00 -3.75 11.75
CA LYS A 240 13.03 -4.68 12.37
C LYS A 240 11.59 -4.39 11.99
N MET A 241 11.36 -3.38 11.15
CA MET A 241 10.02 -2.97 10.79
C MET A 241 9.58 -3.62 9.49
N PHE A 242 8.55 -4.47 9.56
CA PHE A 242 7.76 -4.83 8.40
C PHE A 242 6.74 -3.72 8.12
N VAL A 243 6.85 -3.05 6.97
CA VAL A 243 5.98 -1.91 6.60
C VAL A 243 5.34 -2.18 5.24
N PRO A 244 4.19 -2.88 5.19
CA PRO A 244 3.48 -3.08 3.95
C PRO A 244 2.98 -1.74 3.42
N THR A 245 3.30 -1.45 2.17
CA THR A 245 3.07 -0.14 1.55
C THR A 245 2.21 -0.26 0.30
N LEU A 246 1.13 0.52 0.27
CA LEU A 246 0.29 0.72 -0.90
C LEU A 246 0.93 1.79 -1.78
N MET A 247 1.36 1.40 -2.97
CA MET A 247 2.03 2.27 -3.93
C MET A 247 1.07 2.58 -5.08
N PRO A 248 0.66 3.84 -5.30
CA PRO A 248 -0.36 4.16 -6.30
C PRO A 248 -0.02 3.65 -7.70
N LEU A 249 -1.01 3.10 -8.39
CA LEU A 249 -0.90 2.37 -9.67
C LEU A 249 -0.19 1.01 -9.57
N ILE A 250 0.91 0.92 -8.81
CA ILE A 250 1.62 -0.34 -8.57
C ILE A 250 0.70 -1.33 -7.82
N ASP A 251 -0.17 -0.84 -6.94
CA ASP A 251 -1.21 -1.61 -6.23
C ASP A 251 -2.18 -2.35 -7.17
N THR A 252 -2.23 -1.94 -8.44
CA THR A 252 -3.08 -2.54 -9.47
C THR A 252 -2.38 -3.66 -10.25
N VAL A 253 -1.07 -3.85 -10.04
CA VAL A 253 -0.34 -4.99 -10.60
C VAL A 253 -0.76 -6.26 -9.87
N VAL A 254 -1.04 -7.32 -10.62
CA VAL A 254 -1.48 -8.60 -10.06
C VAL A 254 -0.32 -9.25 -9.31
N GLN A 255 -0.58 -9.75 -8.09
CA GLN A 255 0.42 -10.48 -7.33
C GLN A 255 0.48 -11.96 -7.76
N ARG A 256 1.69 -12.50 -7.94
CA ARG A 256 1.95 -13.90 -8.31
C ARG A 256 2.99 -14.52 -7.39
N GLU A 257 2.89 -15.83 -7.17
CA GLU A 257 3.93 -16.59 -6.46
C GLU A 257 5.32 -16.37 -7.08
N ASP A 258 6.33 -16.60 -6.25
CA ASP A 258 7.73 -16.34 -6.62
C ASP A 258 8.14 -17.10 -7.89
N GLY A 259 8.98 -16.46 -8.72
CA GLY A 259 9.42 -16.98 -10.01
C GLY A 259 8.42 -16.84 -11.18
N PHE A 260 7.18 -16.39 -10.94
CA PHE A 260 6.17 -16.18 -12.00
C PHE A 260 5.82 -14.70 -12.24
N HIS A 261 6.58 -13.78 -11.65
CA HIS A 261 6.40 -12.34 -11.83
C HIS A 261 7.34 -11.81 -12.93
N ASN A 262 6.89 -10.81 -13.69
CA ASN A 262 7.66 -10.17 -14.77
C ASN A 262 8.08 -8.74 -14.43
N THR A 263 7.72 -8.24 -13.25
CA THR A 263 8.08 -6.91 -12.76
C THR A 263 8.61 -6.95 -11.33
N LEU A 264 9.42 -5.96 -10.97
CA LEU A 264 10.00 -5.79 -9.64
C LEU A 264 9.78 -4.35 -9.17
N VAL A 265 9.44 -4.20 -7.89
CA VAL A 265 9.43 -2.91 -7.20
C VAL A 265 10.77 -2.71 -6.51
N GLN A 266 11.37 -1.53 -6.72
CA GLN A 266 12.65 -1.16 -6.15
C GLN A 266 12.64 0.28 -5.65
N TYR A 267 13.22 0.53 -4.48
CA TYR A 267 13.42 1.88 -3.95
C TYR A 267 14.74 2.51 -4.43
N PHE A 268 14.64 3.78 -4.79
CA PHE A 268 15.74 4.63 -5.25
C PHE A 268 15.89 5.83 -4.30
N PRO A 269 16.89 5.85 -3.41
CA PRO A 269 17.08 6.95 -2.48
C PRO A 269 17.56 8.21 -3.21
N PHE A 270 16.98 9.35 -2.85
CA PHE A 270 17.38 10.64 -3.38
C PHE A 270 18.46 11.28 -2.49
N LYS A 271 19.63 11.55 -3.08
CA LYS A 271 20.76 12.22 -2.41
C LYS A 271 21.02 13.60 -2.99
N ASP A 272 21.11 13.67 -4.31
CA ASP A 272 21.41 14.87 -5.06
C ASP A 272 20.93 14.72 -6.51
N SER A 273 21.04 15.80 -7.29
CA SER A 273 20.54 15.83 -8.67
C SER A 273 21.30 14.92 -9.61
N LYS A 274 22.61 14.75 -9.41
CA LYS A 274 23.45 13.89 -10.25
C LYS A 274 23.12 12.42 -10.00
N THR A 275 22.90 12.05 -8.75
CA THR A 275 22.43 10.70 -8.39
C THR A 275 21.06 10.42 -9.02
N LEU A 276 20.13 11.38 -8.99
CA LEU A 276 18.82 11.24 -9.62
C LEU A 276 18.92 11.07 -11.15
N GLU A 277 19.79 11.83 -11.81
CA GLU A 277 20.04 11.70 -13.25
C GLU A 277 20.52 10.28 -13.61
N LEU A 278 21.49 9.75 -12.87
CA LEU A 278 21.97 8.37 -13.05
C LEU A 278 20.87 7.32 -12.81
N GLN A 279 20.02 7.52 -11.82
CA GLN A 279 18.88 6.63 -11.55
C GLN A 279 17.86 6.67 -12.70
N CYS A 280 17.58 7.85 -13.26
CA CYS A 280 16.73 7.99 -14.43
C CYS A 280 17.32 7.29 -15.67
N GLU A 281 18.63 7.41 -15.88
CA GLU A 281 19.35 6.70 -16.95
C GLU A 281 19.27 5.18 -16.76
N GLU A 282 19.53 4.67 -15.56
CA GLU A 282 19.43 3.24 -15.23
C GLU A 282 18.02 2.69 -15.53
N LEU A 283 17.00 3.47 -15.19
CA LEU A 283 15.59 3.13 -15.37
C LEU A 283 15.08 3.41 -16.79
N GLN A 284 15.94 3.92 -17.68
CA GLN A 284 15.59 4.29 -19.05
C GLN A 284 14.37 5.24 -19.09
N ILE A 285 14.27 6.13 -18.11
CA ILE A 285 13.22 7.14 -18.03
C ILE A 285 13.56 8.21 -19.07
N PRO A 286 12.65 8.52 -20.02
CA PRO A 286 12.92 9.58 -20.97
C PRO A 286 13.03 10.93 -20.25
N CYS A 287 14.22 11.53 -20.26
CA CYS A 287 14.45 12.89 -19.80
C CYS A 287 14.64 13.79 -21.04
N PRO A 288 13.80 14.81 -21.26
CA PRO A 288 13.97 15.74 -22.35
C PRO A 288 15.29 16.48 -22.17
N LYS A 289 16.03 16.63 -23.26
CA LYS A 289 17.21 17.52 -23.28
C LYS A 289 16.71 18.96 -23.07
N ARG A 290 17.56 19.83 -22.51
CA ARG A 290 17.23 21.21 -22.09
C ARG A 290 16.55 22.12 -23.14
N ASP A 291 16.41 21.68 -24.38
CA ASP A 291 15.85 22.44 -25.50
C ASP A 291 14.65 21.75 -26.22
N GLU A 292 14.10 20.66 -25.66
CA GLU A 292 12.90 20.01 -26.23
C GLU A 292 11.60 20.63 -25.68
N GLU A 293 10.71 21.05 -26.59
CA GLU A 293 9.40 21.61 -26.24
C GLU A 293 8.55 20.58 -25.47
N LEU A 294 7.94 21.04 -24.38
CA LEU A 294 7.02 20.27 -23.55
C LEU A 294 5.89 19.68 -24.41
N THR A 295 5.70 18.36 -24.36
CA THR A 295 4.64 17.70 -25.14
C THR A 295 3.27 18.03 -24.54
N VAL A 296 2.46 18.84 -25.23
CA VAL A 296 1.06 19.12 -24.84
C VAL A 296 0.21 17.89 -25.18
N VAL A 297 -0.43 17.30 -24.18
CA VAL A 297 -1.27 16.09 -24.30
C VAL A 297 -2.73 16.45 -24.58
N SER A 298 -3.23 17.54 -24.00
CA SER A 298 -4.59 18.03 -24.25
C SER A 298 -4.73 19.50 -23.89
N GLU A 299 -5.66 20.19 -24.51
CA GLU A 299 -6.06 21.55 -24.15
C GLU A 299 -7.43 21.49 -23.46
N GLN A 300 -7.51 21.93 -22.21
CA GLN A 300 -8.76 22.05 -21.46
C GLN A 300 -9.23 23.50 -21.47
N CYS A 301 -10.43 23.76 -21.98
CA CYS A 301 -11.06 25.07 -21.87
C CYS A 301 -11.63 25.24 -20.46
N THR A 302 -11.00 26.12 -19.68
CA THR A 302 -11.54 26.57 -18.39
C THR A 302 -12.16 27.98 -18.55
N PRO A 303 -12.98 28.46 -17.59
CA PRO A 303 -13.54 29.81 -17.62
C PRO A 303 -12.49 30.94 -17.64
N LEU A 304 -11.22 30.61 -17.35
CA LEU A 304 -10.09 31.52 -17.29
C LEU A 304 -9.17 31.42 -18.52
N GLY A 305 -9.42 30.49 -19.44
CA GLY A 305 -8.64 30.32 -20.68
C GLY A 305 -8.39 28.86 -21.07
N ILE A 306 -7.54 28.67 -22.10
CA ILE A 306 -7.08 27.35 -22.54
C ILE A 306 -5.94 26.91 -21.63
N GLU A 307 -6.18 25.92 -20.77
CA GLU A 307 -5.15 25.28 -19.96
C GLU A 307 -4.52 24.12 -20.75
N LYS A 308 -3.23 24.24 -21.05
CA LYS A 308 -2.46 23.20 -21.74
C LYS A 308 -2.06 22.13 -20.72
N VAL A 309 -2.60 20.93 -20.85
CA VAL A 309 -2.18 19.76 -20.09
C VAL A 309 -0.91 19.22 -20.74
N VAL A 310 0.23 19.44 -20.09
CA VAL A 310 1.54 18.98 -20.53
C VAL A 310 1.80 17.55 -20.04
N ASN A 311 2.50 16.74 -20.84
CA ASN A 311 2.95 15.40 -20.44
C ASN A 311 4.07 15.52 -19.39
N LEU A 312 3.70 15.67 -18.13
CA LEU A 312 4.65 15.80 -17.03
C LEU A 312 5.45 14.51 -16.78
N ASP A 313 5.04 13.36 -17.33
CA ASP A 313 5.68 12.08 -17.08
C ASP A 313 7.14 12.06 -17.56
N HIS A 314 7.45 12.82 -18.61
CA HIS A 314 8.80 12.94 -19.16
C HIS A 314 9.62 14.07 -18.53
N ASN A 315 9.02 14.99 -17.77
CA ASN A 315 9.78 16.08 -17.15
C ASN A 315 10.74 15.55 -16.06
N PRO A 316 11.80 16.28 -15.69
CA PRO A 316 12.57 15.93 -14.50
C PRO A 316 11.66 15.75 -13.26
N MET A 317 11.95 14.75 -12.42
CA MET A 317 11.22 14.60 -11.15
C MET A 317 11.41 15.84 -10.27
N ASP A 318 10.34 16.28 -9.63
CA ASP A 318 10.42 17.39 -8.68
C ASP A 318 11.16 16.90 -7.43
N LYS A 319 12.33 17.50 -7.22
CA LYS A 319 13.25 17.18 -6.14
C LYS A 319 12.58 17.37 -4.79
N THR A 320 11.68 18.34 -4.65
CA THR A 320 11.01 18.65 -3.37
C THR A 320 10.18 17.47 -2.86
N LEU A 321 9.57 16.69 -3.76
CA LEU A 321 8.81 15.48 -3.44
C LEU A 321 9.69 14.28 -3.04
N LEU A 322 10.99 14.36 -3.36
CA LEU A 322 11.99 13.32 -3.08
C LEU A 322 12.86 13.65 -1.84
N VAL A 323 12.90 14.91 -1.40
CA VAL A 323 13.68 15.33 -0.22
C VAL A 323 13.26 14.51 1.00
N GLY A 324 14.26 14.01 1.73
CA GLY A 324 14.07 13.19 2.93
C GLY A 324 13.87 11.69 2.66
N GLY A 325 13.69 11.30 1.39
CA GLY A 325 13.48 9.91 1.00
C GLY A 325 13.99 9.62 -0.41
N GLY A 326 13.07 9.46 -1.35
CA GLY A 326 13.36 8.99 -2.70
C GLY A 326 12.08 8.62 -3.46
N PHE A 327 12.17 7.68 -4.38
CA PHE A 327 11.00 7.17 -5.11
C PHE A 327 11.07 5.65 -5.27
N PHE A 328 9.92 5.04 -5.48
CA PHE A 328 9.81 3.64 -5.88
C PHE A 328 9.62 3.57 -7.39
N ALA A 329 10.22 2.55 -8.01
CA ALA A 329 9.99 2.22 -9.41
C ALA A 329 9.52 0.77 -9.52
N LEU A 330 8.44 0.57 -10.27
CA LEU A 330 8.11 -0.72 -10.85
C LEU A 330 8.87 -0.82 -12.18
N ARG A 331 9.76 -1.81 -12.31
CA ARG A 331 10.56 -2.04 -13.51
C ARG A 331 10.35 -3.44 -14.08
N ALA A 332 10.55 -3.60 -15.38
CA ALA A 332 10.45 -4.90 -16.04
C ALA A 332 11.68 -5.78 -15.74
N LEU A 333 11.47 -7.05 -15.41
CA LEU A 333 12.54 -8.04 -15.23
C LEU A 333 12.94 -8.72 -16.54
N GLN A 334 12.01 -8.78 -17.48
CA GLN A 334 12.16 -9.39 -18.79
C GLN A 334 11.43 -8.52 -19.83
N VAL A 335 11.53 -8.89 -21.10
CA VAL A 335 10.71 -8.25 -22.14
C VAL A 335 9.23 -8.52 -21.83
N ILE A 336 8.42 -7.46 -21.84
CA ILE A 336 6.96 -7.55 -21.68
C ILE A 336 6.34 -7.04 -22.97
N GLU A 337 5.63 -7.90 -23.67
CA GLU A 337 5.03 -7.57 -24.96
C GLU A 337 3.76 -6.74 -24.81
N LYS A 338 3.42 -5.98 -25.86
CA LYS A 338 2.18 -5.21 -25.89
C LYS A 338 0.97 -6.10 -25.62
N GLY A 339 0.16 -5.70 -24.65
CA GLY A 339 -1.06 -6.39 -24.25
C GLY A 339 -0.84 -7.38 -23.11
N GLU A 340 0.40 -7.76 -22.77
CA GLU A 340 0.67 -8.68 -21.66
C GLU A 340 0.30 -8.09 -20.31
N LEU A 341 -0.08 -8.97 -19.37
CA LEU A 341 -0.37 -8.60 -17.99
C LEU A 341 0.92 -8.37 -17.21
N LEU A 342 0.87 -7.38 -16.32
CA LEU A 342 1.93 -7.15 -15.36
C LEU A 342 1.70 -7.98 -14.11
N TYR A 343 2.75 -8.63 -13.65
CA TYR A 343 2.78 -9.44 -12.44
C TYR A 343 3.92 -8.98 -11.55
N VAL A 344 3.60 -8.72 -10.29
CA VAL A 344 4.56 -8.44 -9.23
C VAL A 344 4.60 -9.62 -8.27
N ARG A 345 5.72 -9.80 -7.58
CA ARG A 345 5.85 -10.86 -6.60
C ARG A 345 4.81 -10.69 -5.48
N GLN A 346 4.12 -11.78 -5.18
CA GLN A 346 3.25 -11.91 -4.02
C GLN A 346 4.13 -12.05 -2.79
N TYR A 347 3.87 -11.21 -1.80
CA TYR A 347 4.50 -11.34 -0.50
C TYR A 347 3.62 -12.16 0.42
N PRO A 348 4.18 -13.15 1.12
CA PRO A 348 3.41 -13.93 2.07
C PRO A 348 2.90 -13.00 3.16
N PHE A 349 1.58 -12.81 3.18
CA PHE A 349 0.91 -12.14 4.28
C PHE A 349 0.67 -13.12 5.44
N GLU A 350 0.96 -14.40 5.28
CA GLU A 350 0.92 -15.41 6.33
C GLU A 350 2.27 -15.50 7.08
N GLY A 351 2.23 -15.79 8.38
CA GLY A 351 3.41 -15.85 9.25
C GLY A 351 3.44 -14.76 10.32
N ASP A 352 4.35 -14.91 11.27
CA ASP A 352 4.62 -13.87 12.27
C ASP A 352 5.43 -12.71 11.65
N ALA A 353 5.65 -11.64 12.42
CA ALA A 353 6.39 -10.49 11.93
C ALA A 353 7.85 -10.83 11.57
N GLU A 354 8.45 -11.81 12.26
CA GLU A 354 9.82 -12.25 12.00
C GLU A 354 9.91 -13.04 10.70
N ASP A 355 8.94 -13.90 10.41
CA ASP A 355 8.79 -14.63 9.15
C ASP A 355 8.65 -13.66 7.97
N ARG A 356 7.81 -12.63 8.12
CA ARG A 356 7.60 -11.59 7.11
C ARG A 356 8.84 -10.72 6.90
N GLN A 357 9.54 -10.39 8.00
CA GLN A 357 10.81 -9.64 7.95
C GLN A 357 11.92 -10.46 7.30
N MET A 358 12.02 -11.75 7.61
CA MET A 358 12.99 -12.67 7.00
C MET A 358 12.80 -12.74 5.49
N HIS A 359 11.55 -12.82 5.00
CA HIS A 359 11.27 -12.79 3.57
C HIS A 359 11.68 -11.48 2.91
N SER A 360 11.45 -10.33 3.57
CA SER A 360 11.94 -9.02 3.10
C SER A 360 13.47 -8.97 3.01
N ASN A 361 14.17 -9.50 4.02
CA ASN A 361 15.64 -9.52 4.06
C ASN A 361 16.24 -10.43 2.98
N ILE A 362 15.59 -11.56 2.66
CA ILE A 362 16.00 -12.43 1.54
C ILE A 362 15.91 -11.68 0.20
N MET A 363 14.95 -10.77 0.03
CA MET A 363 14.90 -9.92 -1.18
C MET A 363 16.10 -8.98 -1.26
N GLU A 364 16.44 -8.33 -0.15
CA GLU A 364 17.60 -7.42 -0.12
C GLU A 364 18.88 -8.17 -0.47
N ALA A 365 19.06 -9.38 0.08
CA ALA A 365 20.19 -10.24 -0.24
C ALA A 365 20.20 -10.66 -1.73
N THR A 366 19.04 -11.03 -2.28
CA THR A 366 18.91 -11.41 -3.71
C THR A 366 19.21 -10.22 -4.62
N ARG A 367 18.74 -9.03 -4.26
CA ARG A 367 19.01 -7.77 -4.96
C ARG A 367 20.51 -7.46 -4.97
N LEU A 368 21.18 -7.54 -3.81
CA LEU A 368 22.61 -7.28 -3.69
C LEU A 368 23.46 -8.29 -4.48
N LEU A 369 23.03 -9.56 -4.54
CA LEU A 369 23.70 -10.58 -5.35
C LEU A 369 23.50 -10.38 -6.86
N SER A 370 22.38 -9.78 -7.29
CA SER A 370 22.13 -9.44 -8.69
C SER A 370 22.93 -8.23 -9.21
N HIS A 371 23.44 -7.37 -8.33
CA HIS A 371 24.30 -6.24 -8.68
C HIS A 371 25.81 -6.62 -8.80
N HIS A 372 26.16 -7.88 -8.58
CA HIS A 372 27.53 -8.39 -8.65
C HIS A 372 27.78 -9.39 -9.80
N ASN A 373 26.85 -9.53 -10.75
CA ASN A 373 27.02 -10.32 -11.97
C ASN A 373 26.93 -9.47 -13.23
#